data_AF-A0AAJ4KW83-F1
#
_entry.id   AF-A0AAJ4KW83-F1
#
_cell.length_a   1.000
_cell.length_b   1.000
_cell.length_c   1.000
_cell.angle_alpha   90.00
_cell.angle_beta   90.00
_cell.angle_gamma   90.00
#
_symmetry.space_group_name_H-M   'P 1'
#
loop_
_entity.id
_entity.type
_entity.pdbx_description
1 polymer ?
#
loop_
_entity_poly.entity_id
_entity_poly.type
_entity_poly.pdbx_seq_one_letter_code
_entity_poly.pdbx_strand_id
1 'polypeptide(L)'
;MLHKYRKIDPIKAEQFDGSFEMMEKYRITDDGSGETYTCSLGNGAMPLKRGWWIVYLGTSEVYGITLFNWETMSDEKFHRTYERY
;
A
#
# COMPACT_ATOMS: atom_id res chain seq x y z
N MET A 1 12.45 -17.37 27.41
CA MET A 1 11.03 -17.13 27.12
C MET A 1 10.95 -15.91 26.21
N LEU A 2 10.32 -15.98 25.04
CA LEU A 2 10.23 -14.84 24.11
C LEU A 2 8.90 -14.13 24.32
N HIS A 3 8.95 -12.86 24.69
CA HIS A 3 7.78 -12.00 24.79
C HIS A 3 7.56 -11.28 23.45
N LYS A 4 6.31 -11.24 22.99
CA LYS A 4 5.92 -10.51 21.78
C LYS A 4 5.35 -9.17 22.19
N TYR A 5 5.87 -8.10 21.60
CA TYR A 5 5.41 -6.73 21.79
C TYR A 5 5.04 -6.13 20.44
N ARG A 6 3.96 -5.33 20.38
CA ARG A 6 3.57 -4.59 19.16
C ARG A 6 4.22 -3.21 19.19
N LYS A 7 4.91 -2.85 18.11
CA LYS A 7 5.41 -1.48 17.88
C LYS A 7 4.24 -0.60 17.44
N ILE A 8 4.12 0.61 18.01
CA ILE A 8 3.00 1.54 17.77
C ILE A 8 3.41 2.63 16.75
N ASP A 9 4.37 2.34 15.87
CA ASP A 9 4.80 3.32 14.88
C ASP A 9 3.65 3.60 13.90
N PRO A 10 3.26 4.87 13.70
CA PRO A 10 2.21 5.20 12.76
C PRO A 10 2.68 4.89 11.33
N ILE A 11 1.76 4.33 10.54
CA ILE A 11 1.98 4.06 9.12
C ILE A 11 1.35 5.16 8.26
N LYS A 12 1.91 5.36 7.06
CA LYS A 12 1.27 6.20 6.03
C LYS A 12 0.47 5.28 5.10
N ALA A 13 -0.81 5.54 4.97
CA ALA A 13 -1.69 4.81 4.06
C ALA A 13 -2.77 5.74 3.52
N GLU A 14 -3.27 5.43 2.33
CA GLU A 14 -4.35 6.16 1.68
C GLU A 14 -5.30 5.16 1.01
N GLN A 15 -6.60 5.35 1.20
CA GLN A 15 -7.62 4.50 0.58
C GLN A 15 -7.83 4.96 -0.85
N PHE A 16 -7.77 4.04 -1.80
CA PHE A 16 -7.93 4.33 -3.20
C PHE A 16 -9.41 4.58 -3.55
N ASP A 17 -9.73 5.81 -3.93
CA ASP A 17 -11.07 6.24 -4.29
C ASP A 17 -11.37 6.12 -5.80
N GLY A 18 -10.40 5.70 -6.62
CA GLY A 18 -10.53 5.64 -8.07
C GLY A 18 -10.55 7.01 -8.76
N SER A 19 -10.08 8.06 -8.10
CA SER A 19 -9.91 9.38 -8.70
C SER A 19 -8.69 9.40 -9.62
N PHE A 20 -8.76 10.26 -10.65
CA PHE A 20 -7.63 10.50 -11.54
C PHE A 20 -6.41 11.08 -10.80
N GLU A 21 -6.63 11.90 -9.77
CA GLU A 21 -5.56 12.44 -8.92
C GLU A 21 -4.78 11.33 -8.23
N MET A 22 -5.47 10.37 -7.60
CA MET A 22 -4.80 9.23 -6.98
C MET A 22 -4.10 8.34 -8.01
N MET A 23 -4.69 8.18 -9.20
CA MET A 23 -4.07 7.42 -10.28
C MET A 23 -2.75 8.02 -10.73
N GLU A 24 -2.70 9.34 -10.91
CA GLU A 24 -1.48 10.07 -11.26
C GLU A 24 -0.44 9.99 -10.13
N LYS A 25 -0.86 10.28 -8.90
CA LYS A 25 0.00 10.28 -7.70
C LYS A 25 0.68 8.94 -7.47
N TYR A 26 -0.05 7.84 -7.63
CA TYR A 26 0.40 6.50 -7.29
C TYR A 26 0.71 5.62 -8.50
N ARG A 27 0.81 6.21 -9.70
CA ARG A 27 1.08 5.50 -10.96
C ARG A 27 0.17 4.28 -11.14
N ILE A 28 -1.12 4.49 -10.94
CA ILE A 28 -2.15 3.45 -11.05
C ILE A 28 -2.69 3.46 -12.46
N THR A 29 -2.78 2.29 -13.07
CA THR A 29 -3.41 2.08 -14.37
C THR A 29 -4.71 1.31 -14.19
N ASP A 30 -5.76 1.69 -14.93
CA ASP A 30 -6.97 0.88 -15.06
C ASP A 30 -6.67 -0.31 -15.97
N ASP A 31 -7.03 -1.52 -15.53
CA ASP A 31 -6.80 -2.74 -16.29
C ASP A 31 -7.89 -2.96 -17.37
N GLY A 32 -8.81 -2.00 -17.54
CA GLY A 32 -9.83 -1.96 -18.59
C GLY A 32 -11.21 -2.47 -18.16
N SER A 33 -11.38 -2.81 -16.88
CA SER A 33 -12.65 -3.31 -16.33
C SER A 33 -13.37 -2.27 -15.45
N GLY A 34 -12.73 -1.15 -15.12
CA GLY A 34 -13.25 -0.14 -14.20
C GLY A 34 -13.34 -0.57 -12.73
N GLU A 35 -13.09 -1.86 -12.43
CA GLU A 35 -13.10 -2.41 -11.08
C GLU A 35 -11.73 -2.86 -10.59
N THR A 36 -10.82 -3.17 -11.52
CA THR A 36 -9.46 -3.63 -11.23
C THR A 36 -8.43 -2.66 -11.78
N TYR A 37 -7.42 -2.42 -10.97
CA TYR A 37 -6.37 -1.47 -11.22
C TYR A 37 -5.02 -2.08 -10.85
N THR A 38 -3.97 -1.59 -11.47
CA THR A 38 -2.60 -1.97 -11.16
C THR A 38 -1.84 -0.77 -10.61
N CYS A 39 -1.37 -0.85 -9.37
CA CYS A 39 -0.51 0.16 -8.75
C CYS A 39 0.96 -0.20 -8.98
N SER A 40 1.70 0.68 -9.66
CA SER A 40 3.10 0.43 -10.07
C SER A 40 4.09 1.27 -9.26
N LEU A 41 4.12 1.04 -7.94
CA LEU A 41 5.02 1.74 -7.01
C LEU A 41 6.20 0.86 -6.59
N GLY A 42 7.37 1.49 -6.45
CA GLY A 42 8.59 0.79 -6.03
C GLY A 42 9.00 -0.27 -7.04
N ASN A 43 9.11 -1.52 -6.59
CA ASN A 43 9.74 -2.62 -7.34
C ASN A 43 8.76 -3.54 -8.06
N GLY A 44 7.46 -3.25 -8.08
CA GLY A 44 6.50 -4.17 -8.70
C GLY A 44 5.12 -3.58 -8.96
N ALA A 45 4.38 -4.30 -9.81
CA ALA A 45 2.97 -4.09 -10.06
C ALA A 45 2.16 -4.81 -8.97
N MET A 46 1.27 -4.08 -8.31
CA MET A 46 0.42 -4.59 -7.25
C MET A 46 -1.06 -4.48 -7.65
N PRO A 47 -1.86 -5.54 -7.46
CA PRO A 47 -3.29 -5.46 -7.76
C PRO A 47 -3.97 -4.49 -6.79
N LEU A 48 -4.94 -3.75 -7.31
CA LEU A 48 -5.67 -2.74 -6.57
C LEU A 48 -7.14 -2.73 -7.02
N LYS A 49 -8.03 -2.40 -6.08
CA LYS A 49 -9.45 -2.12 -6.36
C LYS A 49 -9.84 -0.85 -5.65
N ARG A 50 -10.87 -0.16 -6.13
CA ARG A 50 -11.47 0.96 -5.37
C ARG A 50 -11.87 0.49 -3.97
N GLY A 51 -11.57 1.29 -2.95
CA GLY A 51 -11.75 0.98 -1.53
C GLY A 51 -10.59 0.21 -0.90
N TRP A 52 -9.62 -0.27 -1.67
CA TRP A 52 -8.38 -0.86 -1.12
C TRP A 52 -7.41 0.23 -0.67
N TRP A 53 -6.46 -0.17 0.18
CA TRP A 53 -5.48 0.72 0.78
C TRP A 53 -4.12 0.59 0.10
N ILE A 54 -3.48 1.72 -0.17
CA ILE A 54 -2.09 1.82 -0.60
C ILE A 54 -1.28 2.19 0.64
N VAL A 55 -0.37 1.30 1.05
CA VAL A 55 0.34 1.38 2.34
C VAL A 55 1.83 1.55 2.10
N TYR A 56 2.43 2.54 2.77
CA TYR A 56 3.86 2.75 2.79
C TYR A 56 4.49 2.00 3.96
N LEU A 57 5.35 1.02 3.66
CA LEU A 57 6.03 0.17 4.64
C LEU A 57 7.42 0.69 5.02
N GLY A 58 7.85 1.82 4.47
CA GLY A 58 9.16 2.42 4.74
C GLY A 58 10.19 2.14 3.64
N THR A 59 11.45 2.42 3.96
CA THR A 59 12.59 2.16 3.07
C THR A 59 13.45 1.02 3.58
N SER A 60 13.97 0.21 2.67
CA SER A 60 15.02 -0.79 2.96
C SER A 60 16.25 -0.50 2.11
N GLU A 61 17.44 -0.78 2.64
CA GLU A 61 18.68 -0.71 1.88
C GLU A 61 19.18 -2.12 1.57
N VAL A 62 19.36 -2.43 0.29
CA VAL A 62 19.81 -3.75 -0.17
C VAL A 62 20.96 -3.56 -1.15
N TYR A 63 22.16 -4.05 -0.81
CA TYR A 63 23.39 -3.85 -1.59
C TYR A 63 23.69 -2.38 -1.94
N GLY A 64 23.40 -1.45 -1.01
CA GLY A 64 23.60 -0.01 -1.23
C GLY A 64 22.51 0.67 -2.07
N ILE A 65 21.43 -0.05 -2.39
CA ILE A 65 20.28 0.49 -3.12
C ILE A 65 19.12 0.70 -2.14
N THR A 66 18.63 1.93 -2.06
CA THR A 66 17.43 2.28 -1.29
C THR A 66 16.17 1.88 -2.06
N LEU A 67 15.39 0.99 -1.46
CA LEU A 67 14.11 0.52 -1.97
C LEU A 67 12.97 1.14 -1.16
N PHE A 68 11.95 1.63 -1.85
CA PHE A 68 10.70 2.09 -1.22
C PHE A 68 9.71 0.94 -1.22
N ASN A 69 9.32 0.50 -0.02
CA ASN A 69 8.41 -0.62 0.14
C ASN A 69 6.98 -0.11 0.22
N TRP A 70 6.16 -0.56 -0.73
CA TRP A 70 4.74 -0.28 -0.81
C TRP A 70 3.98 -1.60 -0.85
N GLU A 71 2.76 -1.62 -0.32
CA GLU A 71 1.84 -2.76 -0.41
C GLU A 71 0.41 -2.27 -0.66
N THR A 72 -0.37 -3.03 -1.41
CA THR A 72 -1.83 -2.84 -1.50
C THR A 72 -2.55 -3.86 -0.61
N MET A 73 -3.58 -3.41 0.10
CA MET A 73 -4.36 -4.26 1.00
C MET A 73 -5.86 -4.04 0.80
N SER A 74 -6.66 -5.10 0.88
CA SER A 74 -8.11 -4.94 0.98
C SER A 74 -8.48 -4.20 2.28
N ASP A 75 -9.64 -3.55 2.28
CA ASP A 75 -10.16 -2.85 3.46
C ASP A 75 -10.21 -3.74 4.71
N GLU A 76 -10.72 -4.96 4.55
CA GLU A 76 -10.76 -5.96 5.62
C GLU A 76 -9.36 -6.32 6.16
N LYS A 77 -8.38 -6.54 5.28
CA LYS A 77 -6.99 -6.86 5.68
C LYS A 77 -6.35 -5.66 6.38
N PHE A 78 -6.59 -4.45 5.90
CA PHE A 78 -6.07 -3.22 6.48
C PHE A 78 -6.56 -3.03 7.92
N HIS A 79 -7.88 -3.09 8.14
CA HIS A 79 -8.47 -2.90 9.47
C HIS A 79 -8.19 -4.06 10.46
N ARG A 80 -7.82 -5.24 9.97
CA ARG A 80 -7.29 -6.33 10.83
C ARG A 80 -5.83 -6.11 11.23
N THR A 81 -5.07 -5.38 10.43
CA THR A 81 -3.62 -5.20 10.62
C THR A 81 -3.31 -3.92 11.40
N TYR A 82 -4.05 -2.85 11.11
CA TYR A 82 -3.82 -1.52 11.63
C TYR A 82 -5.04 -1.02 12.39
N GLU A 83 -4.79 -0.48 13.58
CA GLU A 83 -5.80 0.21 14.36
C GLU A 83 -5.70 1.71 14.09
N ARG A 84 -6.85 2.37 14.00
CA ARG A 84 -6.90 3.83 13.93
C ARG A 84 -6.56 4.36 15.32
N TYR A 85 -5.40 4.98 15.46
CA TYR A 85 -4.93 5.63 16.69
C TYR A 85 -5.47 7.06 16.79
#